data_AF-A0A9E0JS93-F1
#
_entry.id   AF-A0A9E0JS93-F1
#
_cell.length_a   1.000
_cell.length_b   1.000
_cell.length_c   1.000
_cell.angle_alpha   90.00
_cell.angle_beta   90.00
_cell.angle_gamma   90.00
#
_symmetry.space_group_name_H-M   'P 1'
#
loop_
_entity.id
_entity.type
_entity.pdbx_description
1 polymer ?
#
loop_
_entity_poly.entity_id
_entity_poly.type
_entity_poly.pdbx_seq_one_letter_code
_entity_poly.pdbx_strand_id
1 'polypeptide(L)'
;MTDALTVPDSLPLDLYAERAYLEYAMSVVKGRALPEVADGQKPVQRRILYAMKEMGLAAGAKPVKSARVVGEILGKYHPHGDSSAYEALVRMAQDFTLRYPLIDGQGNFGSRDGDGAAAMRYTEARLTPIADLLLAEIDQGTVDFVPNYDGAFDEPRLLPARLPMVLLNGASGIAVGMATEIPPHNLTEVAAAAVALLKDPALDTAGLMTYLPGPDFPGGGRIITASDDIRAAYESGRGSVRVRAQWEVEKLARGQWRVIVSELPPGSSAQKVLAEIEDATNPKPKAGKKALSQEQQNLKNLMLSQLDRVRDESDGEHPVRLVFEPKSSRQNPDEFMTLLLAQTSMEQNVSMNLVMVGMDGRPQQKGLKAILSEWLDFRETTVTRRLAHRLNKVEQRIHILEGRQLVFLSLDAVIRVIRESDEPKPELMAAFGLSEIQAEDILEIRLRQLARLEGFRLEKELGELRDEAGRLGHLLASDRARQKLIIKEIEADAAKYGDRRRSELKPAEKATLTQTVADEPVTLILSKKGWLRAR
;
A
#
# COMPACT_ATOMS: atom_id res chain seq x y z
N MET A 1 3.15 41.23 -44.27
CA MET A 1 4.11 40.13 -44.41
C MET A 1 3.87 39.17 -43.26
N THR A 2 2.93 38.27 -43.48
CA THR A 2 2.45 37.26 -42.54
C THR A 2 2.49 35.97 -43.33
N ASP A 3 3.63 35.29 -43.29
CA ASP A 3 3.70 33.91 -43.78
C ASP A 3 2.98 33.05 -42.75
N ALA A 4 1.75 32.70 -43.11
CA ALA A 4 1.00 31.63 -42.47
C ALA A 4 1.80 30.33 -42.67
N LEU A 5 2.35 29.81 -41.57
CA LEU A 5 2.93 28.48 -41.51
C LEU A 5 1.87 27.48 -41.97
N THR A 6 2.04 26.96 -43.17
CA THR A 6 1.29 25.81 -43.69
C THR A 6 1.64 24.61 -42.82
N VAL A 7 0.73 24.21 -41.93
CA VAL A 7 0.78 22.90 -41.30
C VAL A 7 0.56 21.88 -42.43
N PRO A 8 1.52 20.97 -42.72
CA PRO A 8 1.34 20.02 -43.80
C PRO A 8 0.18 19.05 -43.48
N ASP A 9 -0.66 18.76 -44.47
CA ASP A 9 -1.82 17.83 -44.40
C ASP A 9 -1.43 16.35 -44.14
N SER A 10 -0.16 16.06 -43.89
CA SER A 10 0.33 14.74 -43.53
C SER A 10 1.51 14.82 -42.57
N LEU A 11 1.48 13.97 -41.53
CA LEU A 11 2.60 13.75 -40.62
C LEU A 11 3.38 12.51 -41.08
N PRO A 12 4.72 12.53 -41.08
CA PRO A 12 5.53 11.33 -41.25
C PRO A 12 5.11 10.24 -40.25
N LEU A 13 4.92 9.02 -40.74
CA LEU A 13 4.38 7.90 -39.95
C LEU A 13 5.25 7.59 -38.71
N ASP A 14 6.57 7.67 -38.86
CA ASP A 14 7.54 7.49 -37.79
C ASP A 14 7.36 8.52 -36.67
N LEU A 15 7.28 9.82 -37.01
CA LEU A 15 7.08 10.88 -36.04
C LEU A 15 5.70 10.82 -35.37
N TYR A 16 4.67 10.47 -36.13
CA TYR A 16 3.33 10.28 -35.58
C TYR A 16 3.30 9.07 -34.62
N ALA A 17 3.83 7.93 -35.04
CA ALA A 17 3.85 6.71 -34.26
C ALA A 17 4.67 6.88 -32.97
N GLU A 18 5.84 7.52 -33.04
CA GLU A 18 6.67 7.81 -31.86
C GLU A 18 5.90 8.66 -30.84
N ARG A 19 5.28 9.76 -31.27
CA ARG A 19 4.52 10.66 -30.39
C ARG A 19 3.29 9.98 -29.80
N ALA A 20 2.46 9.35 -30.64
CA ALA A 20 1.25 8.68 -30.20
C ALA A 20 1.56 7.52 -29.24
N TYR A 21 2.62 6.75 -29.53
CA TYR A 21 3.07 5.67 -28.65
C TYR A 21 3.63 6.21 -27.32
N LEU A 22 4.44 7.28 -27.36
CA LEU A 22 4.98 7.90 -26.15
C LEU A 22 3.89 8.48 -25.25
N GLU A 23 2.91 9.19 -25.81
CA GLU A 23 1.77 9.73 -25.07
C GLU A 23 0.95 8.63 -24.40
N TYR A 24 0.63 7.56 -25.14
CA TYR A 24 -0.06 6.38 -24.60
C TYR A 24 0.78 5.69 -23.52
N ALA A 25 2.05 5.43 -23.77
CA ALA A 25 2.95 4.75 -22.83
C ALA A 25 3.07 5.56 -21.53
N MET A 26 3.30 6.86 -21.61
CA MET A 26 3.40 7.74 -20.44
C MET A 26 2.08 7.80 -19.66
N SER A 27 0.95 7.89 -20.36
CA SER A 27 -0.39 7.87 -19.76
C SER A 27 -0.67 6.57 -19.01
N VAL A 28 -0.33 5.40 -19.58
CA VAL A 28 -0.53 4.10 -18.92
C VAL A 28 0.42 3.92 -17.74
N VAL A 29 1.68 4.30 -17.89
CA VAL A 29 2.71 4.17 -16.85
C VAL A 29 2.35 4.99 -15.61
N LYS A 30 2.06 6.28 -15.79
CA LYS A 30 1.74 7.19 -14.67
C LYS A 30 0.30 7.06 -14.20
N GLY A 31 -0.63 6.82 -15.12
CA GLY A 31 -2.07 6.88 -14.87
C GLY A 31 -2.68 5.58 -14.35
N ARG A 32 -1.97 4.44 -14.44
CA ARG A 32 -2.60 3.13 -14.18
C ARG A 32 -1.72 2.14 -13.43
N ALA A 33 -0.50 1.91 -13.89
CA ALA A 33 0.21 0.67 -13.55
C ALA A 33 1.11 0.78 -12.31
N LEU A 34 1.82 1.91 -12.14
CA LEU A 34 2.79 2.09 -11.08
C LEU A 34 2.22 2.88 -9.89
N PRO A 35 2.61 2.54 -8.65
CA PRO A 35 2.33 3.38 -7.49
C PRO A 35 3.23 4.61 -7.46
N GLU A 36 2.81 5.64 -6.73
CA GLU A 36 3.65 6.79 -6.35
C GLU A 36 4.44 6.46 -5.08
N VAL A 37 5.71 6.86 -4.99
CA VAL A 37 6.55 6.65 -3.79
C VAL A 37 5.98 7.35 -2.55
N ALA A 38 5.31 8.49 -2.74
CA ALA A 38 4.78 9.34 -1.69
C ALA A 38 3.68 8.67 -0.86
N ASP A 39 2.68 8.07 -1.55
CA ASP A 39 1.49 7.52 -0.90
C ASP A 39 1.25 6.03 -1.19
N GLY A 40 2.07 5.41 -2.03
CA GLY A 40 1.96 4.01 -2.43
C GLY A 40 0.71 3.68 -3.26
N GLN A 41 -0.06 4.67 -3.69
CA GLN A 41 -1.33 4.46 -4.38
C GLN A 41 -1.18 4.64 -5.89
N LYS A 42 -1.91 3.80 -6.63
CA LYS A 42 -2.24 4.06 -8.04
C LYS A 42 -3.40 5.06 -8.12
N PRO A 43 -3.59 5.76 -9.25
CA PRO A 43 -4.63 6.78 -9.36
C PRO A 43 -6.04 6.29 -9.03
N VAL A 44 -6.43 5.08 -9.47
CA VAL A 44 -7.75 4.52 -9.14
C VAL A 44 -7.94 4.27 -7.64
N GLN A 45 -6.89 3.81 -6.95
CA GLN A 45 -6.91 3.56 -5.51
C GLN A 45 -7.04 4.88 -4.74
N ARG A 46 -6.25 5.89 -5.13
CA ARG A 46 -6.33 7.25 -4.56
C ARG A 46 -7.74 7.84 -4.66
N ARG A 47 -8.34 7.74 -5.84
CA ARG A 47 -9.70 8.22 -6.12
C ARG A 47 -10.75 7.50 -5.31
N ILE A 48 -10.64 6.17 -5.15
CA ILE A 48 -11.54 5.40 -4.28
C ILE A 48 -11.46 5.91 -2.84
N LEU A 49 -10.25 6.02 -2.28
CA LEU A 49 -10.06 6.44 -0.89
C LEU A 49 -10.57 7.88 -0.66
N TYR A 50 -10.27 8.79 -1.58
CA TYR A 50 -10.72 10.18 -1.51
C TYR A 50 -12.25 10.28 -1.62
N ALA A 51 -12.87 9.63 -2.61
CA ALA A 51 -14.32 9.63 -2.76
C ALA A 51 -15.02 9.05 -1.52
N MET A 52 -14.51 7.95 -0.96
CA MET A 52 -15.07 7.38 0.27
C MET A 52 -14.96 8.32 1.47
N LYS A 53 -13.87 9.10 1.58
CA LYS A 53 -13.74 10.16 2.59
C LYS A 53 -14.80 11.25 2.39
N GLU A 54 -14.95 11.77 1.18
CA GLU A 54 -15.94 12.83 0.88
C GLU A 54 -17.39 12.37 1.11
N MET A 55 -17.65 11.08 0.93
CA MET A 55 -18.94 10.45 1.25
C MET A 55 -19.16 10.24 2.76
N GLY A 56 -18.18 10.56 3.62
CA GLY A 56 -18.27 10.36 5.06
C GLY A 56 -18.17 8.90 5.50
N LEU A 57 -17.55 8.02 4.70
CA LEU A 57 -17.44 6.58 4.96
C LEU A 57 -16.22 6.22 5.81
N ALA A 58 -15.88 7.06 6.79
CA ALA A 58 -14.78 6.84 7.71
C ALA A 58 -15.01 5.59 8.58
N ALA A 59 -13.97 5.18 9.30
CA ALA A 59 -14.08 4.06 10.24
C ALA A 59 -15.19 4.31 11.27
N GLY A 60 -16.06 3.32 11.46
CA GLY A 60 -17.24 3.42 12.35
C GLY A 60 -18.51 3.93 11.66
N ALA A 61 -18.43 4.50 10.46
CA ALA A 61 -19.62 4.82 9.67
C ALA A 61 -20.38 3.54 9.27
N LYS A 62 -21.67 3.68 8.97
CA LYS A 62 -22.45 2.59 8.36
C LYS A 62 -21.89 2.34 6.95
N PRO A 63 -21.50 1.10 6.61
CA PRO A 63 -21.03 0.81 5.26
C PRO A 63 -22.17 1.02 4.26
N VAL A 64 -21.81 1.31 3.02
CA VAL A 64 -22.76 1.50 1.93
C VAL A 64 -22.49 0.49 0.84
N LYS A 65 -23.48 0.23 -0.02
CA LYS A 65 -23.30 -0.65 -1.18
C LYS A 65 -22.10 -0.20 -2.00
N SER A 66 -21.24 -1.15 -2.38
CA SER A 66 -20.05 -0.87 -3.19
C SER A 66 -20.41 -0.18 -4.51
N ALA A 67 -21.58 -0.50 -5.08
CA ALA A 67 -22.13 0.19 -6.25
C ALA A 67 -22.27 1.71 -6.06
N ARG A 68 -22.57 2.19 -4.84
CA ARG A 68 -22.67 3.62 -4.55
C ARG A 68 -21.29 4.28 -4.58
N VAL A 69 -20.28 3.63 -4.01
CA VAL A 69 -18.89 4.11 -4.04
C VAL A 69 -18.36 4.13 -5.48
N VAL A 70 -18.57 3.05 -6.23
CA VAL A 70 -18.17 2.96 -7.64
C VAL A 70 -18.85 4.05 -8.47
N GLY A 71 -20.16 4.26 -8.29
CA GLY A 71 -20.88 5.32 -8.99
C GLY A 71 -20.34 6.72 -8.71
N GLU A 72 -19.99 7.02 -7.46
CA GLU A 72 -19.37 8.30 -7.07
C GLU A 72 -18.03 8.53 -7.77
N ILE A 73 -17.18 7.50 -7.80
CA ILE A 73 -15.86 7.57 -8.41
C ILE A 73 -15.98 7.74 -9.92
N LEU A 74 -16.85 6.99 -10.58
CA LEU A 74 -17.06 7.09 -12.04
C LEU A 74 -17.63 8.45 -12.45
N GLY A 75 -18.57 8.97 -11.66
CA GLY A 75 -19.24 10.23 -11.95
C GLY A 75 -18.39 11.48 -11.72
N LYS A 76 -17.32 11.39 -10.92
CA LYS A 76 -16.50 12.54 -10.56
C LYS A 76 -15.02 12.42 -10.91
N TYR A 77 -14.41 11.25 -10.78
CA TYR A 77 -12.94 11.15 -10.73
C TYR A 77 -12.33 10.15 -11.72
N HIS A 78 -13.00 9.04 -12.03
CA HIS A 78 -12.44 7.94 -12.81
C HIS A 78 -13.31 7.56 -14.02
N PRO A 79 -13.12 8.19 -15.20
CA PRO A 79 -13.98 7.99 -16.38
C PRO A 79 -13.61 6.69 -17.14
N HIS A 80 -13.59 5.56 -16.44
CA HIS A 80 -13.25 4.23 -16.97
C HIS A 80 -14.32 3.19 -16.57
N GLY A 81 -14.12 1.92 -16.91
CA GLY A 81 -15.11 0.87 -16.61
C GLY A 81 -15.38 0.69 -15.11
N ASP A 82 -16.64 0.47 -14.76
CA ASP A 82 -17.10 0.17 -13.41
C ASP A 82 -16.42 -1.08 -12.82
N SER A 83 -16.19 -2.08 -13.65
CA SER A 83 -15.56 -3.35 -13.28
C SER A 83 -14.14 -3.13 -12.75
N SER A 84 -13.32 -2.29 -13.42
CA SER A 84 -11.97 -2.00 -12.96
C SER A 84 -11.93 -1.21 -11.65
N ALA A 85 -12.87 -0.27 -11.46
CA ALA A 85 -12.98 0.46 -10.20
C ALA A 85 -13.42 -0.46 -9.05
N TYR A 86 -14.38 -1.36 -9.32
CA TYR A 86 -14.84 -2.32 -8.33
C TYR A 86 -13.77 -3.36 -7.98
N GLU A 87 -13.03 -3.88 -8.95
CA GLU A 87 -11.90 -4.81 -8.72
C GLU A 87 -10.81 -4.17 -7.85
N ALA A 88 -10.49 -2.89 -8.09
CA ALA A 88 -9.54 -2.15 -7.26
C ALA A 88 -10.07 -1.98 -5.82
N LEU A 89 -11.36 -1.68 -5.65
CA LEU A 89 -12.03 -1.59 -4.34
C LEU A 89 -11.98 -2.95 -3.62
N VAL A 90 -12.34 -4.03 -4.31
CA VAL A 90 -12.31 -5.39 -3.77
C VAL A 90 -10.91 -5.75 -3.30
N ARG A 91 -9.89 -5.52 -4.13
CA ARG A 91 -8.50 -5.80 -3.77
C ARG A 91 -8.04 -5.03 -2.52
N MET A 92 -8.53 -3.81 -2.32
CA MET A 92 -8.21 -3.01 -1.13
C MET A 92 -8.89 -3.48 0.17
N ALA A 93 -9.88 -4.37 0.06
CA ALA A 93 -10.57 -4.99 1.18
C ALA A 93 -10.07 -6.41 1.52
N GLN A 94 -9.35 -7.06 0.60
CA GLN A 94 -8.85 -8.43 0.79
C GLN A 94 -7.61 -8.47 1.69
N ASP A 95 -7.76 -9.03 2.89
CA ASP A 95 -6.71 -9.21 3.89
C ASP A 95 -5.70 -10.33 3.57
N PHE A 96 -6.04 -11.22 2.62
CA PHE A 96 -5.13 -12.20 2.04
C PHE A 96 -4.31 -11.63 0.86
N THR A 97 -4.68 -10.46 0.34
CA THR A 97 -3.96 -9.76 -0.74
C THR A 97 -3.14 -8.59 -0.22
N LEU A 98 -3.72 -7.76 0.64
CA LEU A 98 -3.05 -6.62 1.27
C LEU A 98 -2.67 -6.94 2.71
N ARG A 99 -1.46 -6.53 3.11
CA ARG A 99 -0.99 -6.67 4.48
C ARG A 99 -1.78 -5.80 5.46
N TYR A 100 -2.24 -4.63 4.98
CA TYR A 100 -3.03 -3.65 5.70
C TYR A 100 -4.20 -3.16 4.84
N PRO A 101 -5.37 -3.85 4.86
CA PRO A 101 -6.55 -3.44 4.10
C PRO A 101 -6.95 -2.00 4.40
N LEU A 102 -7.25 -1.24 3.35
CA LEU A 102 -7.69 0.17 3.44
C LEU A 102 -9.22 0.28 3.44
N ILE A 103 -9.90 -0.80 3.06
CA ILE A 103 -11.35 -0.89 2.99
C ILE A 103 -11.84 -2.04 3.87
N ASP A 104 -12.83 -1.75 4.70
CA ASP A 104 -13.59 -2.74 5.46
C ASP A 104 -14.80 -3.15 4.61
N GLY A 105 -14.73 -4.37 4.06
CA GLY A 105 -15.74 -4.94 3.18
C GLY A 105 -16.69 -5.89 3.91
N GLN A 106 -18.00 -5.73 3.70
CA GLN A 106 -19.03 -6.65 4.19
C GLN A 106 -19.69 -7.40 3.03
N GLY A 107 -19.71 -8.73 3.13
CA GLY A 107 -20.15 -9.66 2.08
C GLY A 107 -18.98 -10.47 1.52
N ASN A 108 -19.19 -11.15 0.40
CA ASN A 108 -18.15 -11.95 -0.24
C ASN A 108 -17.23 -11.08 -1.10
N PHE A 109 -16.00 -10.85 -0.62
CA PHE A 109 -14.93 -10.13 -1.32
C PHE A 109 -13.92 -11.06 -2.01
N GLY A 110 -14.30 -12.32 -2.22
CA GLY A 110 -13.48 -13.38 -2.78
C GLY A 110 -12.71 -14.15 -1.71
N SER A 111 -12.02 -15.19 -2.15
CA SER A 111 -11.23 -16.07 -1.29
C SER A 111 -9.79 -16.20 -1.80
N ARG A 112 -8.91 -16.70 -0.93
CA ARG A 112 -7.55 -17.07 -1.31
C ARG A 112 -7.52 -18.19 -2.36
N ASP A 113 -8.53 -19.06 -2.39
CA ASP A 113 -8.62 -20.17 -3.34
C ASP A 113 -8.97 -19.75 -4.76
N GLY A 114 -9.33 -18.48 -4.96
CA GLY A 114 -9.59 -17.91 -6.28
C GLY A 114 -11.07 -17.72 -6.59
N ASP A 115 -11.95 -17.89 -5.59
CA ASP A 115 -13.35 -17.51 -5.74
C ASP A 115 -13.44 -16.00 -5.95
N GLY A 116 -14.14 -15.60 -7.01
CA GLY A 116 -14.39 -14.19 -7.31
C GLY A 116 -15.27 -13.52 -6.24
N ALA A 117 -15.10 -12.21 -6.08
CA ALA A 117 -15.98 -11.42 -5.23
C ALA A 117 -17.42 -11.40 -5.79
N ALA A 118 -18.40 -11.29 -4.90
CA ALA A 118 -19.78 -11.03 -5.30
C ALA A 118 -19.88 -9.67 -6.02
N ALA A 119 -20.90 -9.49 -6.85
CA ALA A 119 -21.09 -8.23 -7.57
C ALA A 119 -21.31 -7.03 -6.62
N MET A 120 -20.91 -5.83 -7.05
CA MET A 120 -20.95 -4.57 -6.27
C MET A 120 -22.33 -4.17 -5.70
N ARG A 121 -23.42 -4.77 -6.20
CA ARG A 121 -24.78 -4.59 -5.69
C ARG A 121 -25.06 -5.35 -4.39
N TYR A 122 -24.25 -6.35 -4.05
CA TYR A 122 -24.40 -7.16 -2.85
C TYR A 122 -23.47 -6.70 -1.73
N THR A 123 -22.20 -6.47 -2.06
CA THR A 123 -21.17 -6.06 -1.11
C THR A 123 -21.37 -4.65 -0.59
N GLU A 124 -20.91 -4.40 0.63
CA GLU A 124 -20.87 -3.09 1.26
C GLU A 124 -19.44 -2.74 1.68
N ALA A 125 -19.11 -1.46 1.69
CA ALA A 125 -17.76 -0.98 1.97
C ALA A 125 -17.76 0.30 2.80
N ARG A 126 -16.73 0.43 3.64
CA ARG A 126 -16.31 1.67 4.32
C ARG A 126 -14.78 1.67 4.49
N LEU A 127 -14.20 2.76 4.93
CA LEU A 127 -12.77 2.85 5.19
C LEU A 127 -12.39 2.11 6.49
N THR A 128 -11.23 1.46 6.51
CA THR A 128 -10.63 0.95 7.74
C THR A 128 -10.01 2.09 8.57
N PRO A 129 -9.79 1.92 9.88
CA PRO A 129 -9.10 2.93 10.70
C PRO A 129 -7.70 3.30 10.21
N ILE A 130 -7.01 2.39 9.51
CA ILE A 130 -5.65 2.62 9.01
C ILE A 130 -5.62 3.51 7.76
N ALA A 131 -6.74 3.67 7.06
CA ALA A 131 -6.85 4.60 5.93
C ALA A 131 -6.63 6.07 6.35
N ASP A 132 -6.81 6.40 7.63
CA ASP A 132 -6.48 7.72 8.19
C ASP A 132 -5.01 8.09 8.00
N LEU A 133 -4.09 7.11 7.91
CA LEU A 133 -2.69 7.36 7.59
C LEU A 133 -2.51 8.05 6.24
N LEU A 134 -3.48 7.94 5.33
CA LEU A 134 -3.46 8.60 4.02
C LEU A 134 -4.37 9.84 3.98
N LEU A 135 -5.40 9.91 4.82
CA LEU A 135 -6.54 10.80 4.63
C LEU A 135 -6.70 11.89 5.70
N ALA A 136 -6.12 11.69 6.90
CA ALA A 136 -6.36 12.56 8.05
C ALA A 136 -5.90 14.02 7.85
N GLU A 137 -4.91 14.24 6.97
CA GLU A 137 -4.26 15.54 6.80
C GLU A 137 -4.64 16.26 5.50
N ILE A 138 -5.52 15.67 4.66
CA ILE A 138 -5.75 16.16 3.28
C ILE A 138 -6.28 17.60 3.20
N ASP A 139 -7.08 18.01 4.18
CA ASP A 139 -7.73 19.34 4.24
C ASP A 139 -6.84 20.40 4.91
N GLN A 140 -5.59 20.04 5.19
CA GLN A 140 -4.62 20.85 5.93
C GLN A 140 -3.56 21.47 5.02
N GLY A 141 -3.86 21.62 3.72
CA GLY A 141 -2.96 22.23 2.74
C GLY A 141 -1.71 21.40 2.41
N THR A 142 -1.73 20.11 2.74
CA THR A 142 -0.54 19.24 2.68
C THR A 142 -0.18 18.76 1.28
N VAL A 143 -1.15 18.70 0.37
CA VAL A 143 -1.00 18.20 -1.00
C VAL A 143 -1.67 19.14 -1.98
N ASP A 144 -1.25 19.08 -3.23
CA ASP A 144 -1.88 19.86 -4.30
C ASP A 144 -3.14 19.15 -4.80
N PHE A 145 -4.16 19.94 -5.08
CA PHE A 145 -5.38 19.51 -5.74
C PHE A 145 -5.32 19.95 -7.20
N VAL A 146 -5.87 19.13 -8.09
CA VAL A 146 -5.97 19.39 -9.52
C VAL A 146 -7.43 19.24 -9.96
N PRO A 147 -7.86 19.98 -10.99
CA PRO A 147 -9.16 19.73 -11.59
C PRO A 147 -9.26 18.27 -12.05
N ASN A 148 -10.43 17.68 -11.86
CA ASN A 148 -10.78 16.36 -12.40
C ASN A 148 -10.86 16.40 -13.94
N TYR A 149 -11.21 15.27 -14.56
CA TYR A 149 -11.15 15.11 -16.01
C TYR A 149 -12.05 16.07 -16.82
N ASP A 150 -13.12 16.61 -16.22
CA ASP A 150 -14.04 17.57 -16.86
C ASP A 150 -14.01 18.98 -16.25
N GLY A 151 -13.16 19.20 -15.23
CA GLY A 151 -12.99 20.48 -14.55
C GLY A 151 -14.12 20.88 -13.59
N ALA A 152 -15.09 20.00 -13.33
CA ALA A 152 -16.22 20.29 -12.45
C ALA A 152 -15.89 20.13 -10.94
N PHE A 153 -14.89 19.32 -10.62
CA PHE A 153 -14.46 19.03 -9.24
C PHE A 153 -12.93 19.06 -9.13
N ASP A 154 -12.43 19.21 -7.91
CA ASP A 154 -11.01 19.01 -7.62
C ASP A 154 -10.74 17.62 -7.03
N GLU A 155 -9.58 17.05 -7.37
CA GLU A 155 -9.07 15.81 -6.79
C GLU A 155 -7.62 15.96 -6.31
N PRO A 156 -7.22 15.27 -5.23
CA PRO A 156 -5.86 15.33 -4.74
C PRO A 156 -4.90 14.61 -5.69
N ARG A 157 -3.78 15.27 -6.05
CA ARG A 157 -2.73 14.64 -6.86
C ARG A 157 -2.08 13.46 -6.12
N LEU A 158 -1.84 13.63 -4.83
CA LEU A 158 -1.26 12.67 -3.89
C LEU A 158 -2.06 12.68 -2.59
N LEU A 159 -1.97 11.61 -1.79
CA LEU A 159 -2.48 11.59 -0.41
C LEU A 159 -1.36 11.93 0.58
N PRO A 160 -1.61 12.71 1.65
CA PRO A 160 -0.60 13.05 2.67
C PRO A 160 -0.30 11.86 3.58
N ALA A 161 0.38 10.86 3.02
CA ALA A 161 0.74 9.64 3.73
C ALA A 161 1.62 9.94 4.95
N ARG A 162 1.21 9.40 6.09
CA ARG A 162 1.90 9.52 7.38
C ARG A 162 2.89 8.40 7.65
N LEU A 163 2.81 7.30 6.89
CA LEU A 163 3.78 6.21 6.83
C LEU A 163 4.08 5.77 5.38
N PRO A 164 5.22 5.09 5.10
CA PRO A 164 5.61 4.63 3.76
C PRO A 164 4.71 3.51 3.20
N MET A 165 3.48 3.85 2.79
CA MET A 165 2.45 2.88 2.42
C MET A 165 2.84 1.98 1.23
N VAL A 166 3.71 2.47 0.33
CA VAL A 166 4.26 1.68 -0.79
C VAL A 166 5.00 0.43 -0.31
N LEU A 167 5.69 0.50 0.84
CA LEU A 167 6.35 -0.65 1.46
C LEU A 167 5.40 -1.47 2.32
N LEU A 168 4.47 -0.81 3.02
CA LEU A 168 3.51 -1.47 3.90
C LEU A 168 2.62 -2.47 3.14
N ASN A 169 1.99 -2.00 2.05
CA ASN A 169 1.04 -2.80 1.29
C ASN A 169 1.63 -3.38 -0.01
N GLY A 170 2.79 -2.86 -0.44
CA GLY A 170 3.37 -3.26 -1.71
C GLY A 170 2.54 -2.80 -2.91
N ALA A 171 2.94 -3.26 -4.08
CA ALA A 171 2.25 -2.98 -5.34
C ALA A 171 2.63 -4.04 -6.37
N SER A 172 1.67 -4.42 -7.21
CA SER A 172 1.91 -5.23 -8.40
C SER A 172 1.27 -4.53 -9.58
N GLY A 173 1.93 -4.50 -10.73
CA GLY A 173 1.41 -3.86 -11.92
C GLY A 173 2.31 -4.03 -13.13
N ILE A 174 1.69 -4.10 -14.31
CA ILE A 174 2.38 -4.17 -15.60
C ILE A 174 1.96 -2.95 -16.42
N ALA A 175 2.95 -2.25 -16.97
CA ALA A 175 2.79 -1.09 -17.84
C ALA A 175 3.51 -1.33 -19.17
N VAL A 176 3.46 -0.34 -20.07
CA VAL A 176 4.20 -0.39 -21.33
C VAL A 176 5.71 -0.39 -21.05
N GLY A 177 6.37 -1.50 -21.32
CA GLY A 177 7.83 -1.65 -21.18
C GLY A 177 8.36 -1.78 -19.75
N MET A 178 7.50 -1.84 -18.74
CA MET A 178 7.90 -1.94 -17.33
C MET A 178 6.88 -2.70 -16.49
N ALA A 179 7.34 -3.24 -15.37
CA ALA A 179 6.49 -3.87 -14.36
C ALA A 179 6.95 -3.45 -12.98
N THR A 180 6.10 -3.66 -11.98
CA THR A 180 6.41 -3.46 -10.56
C THR A 180 5.89 -4.63 -9.76
N GLU A 181 6.72 -5.12 -8.84
CA GLU A 181 6.40 -6.16 -7.86
C GLU A 181 7.10 -5.79 -6.55
N ILE A 182 6.41 -5.02 -5.72
CA ILE A 182 6.84 -4.58 -4.40
C ILE A 182 6.14 -5.46 -3.38
N PRO A 183 6.87 -6.28 -2.61
CA PRO A 183 6.25 -7.09 -1.57
C PRO A 183 5.87 -6.20 -0.36
N PRO A 184 4.85 -6.59 0.42
CA PRO A 184 4.48 -5.90 1.66
C PRO A 184 5.53 -6.11 2.77
N HIS A 185 5.52 -5.22 3.76
CA HIS A 185 6.43 -5.21 4.90
C HIS A 185 5.68 -4.89 6.19
N ASN A 186 6.26 -5.24 7.33
CA ASN A 186 5.67 -4.95 8.63
C ASN A 186 5.73 -3.44 8.93
N LEU A 187 4.63 -2.90 9.46
CA LEU A 187 4.48 -1.47 9.74
C LEU A 187 5.45 -0.97 10.80
N THR A 188 5.63 -1.70 11.89
CA THR A 188 6.51 -1.27 12.98
C THR A 188 7.97 -1.24 12.53
N GLU A 189 8.36 -2.17 11.68
CA GLU A 189 9.70 -2.25 11.10
C GLU A 189 9.97 -1.15 10.07
N VAL A 190 9.01 -0.88 9.17
CA VAL A 190 9.10 0.23 8.21
C VAL A 190 9.16 1.57 8.93
N ALA A 191 8.33 1.77 9.96
CA ALA A 191 8.36 2.97 10.79
C ALA A 191 9.72 3.13 11.50
N ALA A 192 10.24 2.06 12.09
CA ALA A 192 11.55 2.07 12.75
C ALA A 192 12.70 2.38 11.77
N ALA A 193 12.69 1.78 10.58
CA ALA A 193 13.67 2.04 9.54
C ALA A 193 13.60 3.50 9.03
N ALA A 194 12.39 4.04 8.84
CA ALA A 194 12.20 5.44 8.46
C ALA A 194 12.73 6.40 9.55
N VAL A 195 12.44 6.13 10.82
CA VAL A 195 12.96 6.91 11.95
C VAL A 195 14.48 6.82 12.05
N ALA A 196 15.06 5.64 11.84
CA ALA A 196 16.51 5.44 11.85
C ALA A 196 17.19 6.24 10.73
N LEU A 197 16.66 6.17 9.50
CA LEU A 197 17.18 6.92 8.36
C LEU A 197 17.01 8.44 8.53
N LEU A 198 15.89 8.88 9.12
CA LEU A 198 15.67 10.28 9.41
C LEU A 198 16.69 10.80 10.42
N LYS A 199 17.08 10.00 11.43
CA LYS A 199 18.10 10.35 12.43
C LYS A 199 19.51 10.32 11.85
N ASP A 200 19.79 9.39 10.95
CA ASP A 200 21.08 9.23 10.28
C ASP A 200 20.90 9.02 8.76
N PRO A 201 20.93 10.09 7.96
CA PRO A 201 20.82 9.99 6.50
C PRO A 201 21.95 9.18 5.83
N ALA A 202 23.09 9.01 6.51
CA ALA A 202 24.21 8.23 5.98
C ALA A 202 23.98 6.72 6.11
N LEU A 203 23.03 6.28 6.95
CA LEU A 203 22.69 4.87 7.19
C LEU A 203 22.54 4.09 5.87
N ASP A 204 23.30 3.01 5.73
CA ASP A 204 23.30 2.18 4.54
C ASP A 204 22.18 1.11 4.58
N THR A 205 22.03 0.35 3.50
CA THR A 205 20.98 -0.68 3.40
C THR A 205 21.15 -1.76 4.48
N ALA A 206 22.39 -2.13 4.81
CA ALA A 206 22.66 -3.11 5.86
C ALA A 206 22.20 -2.60 7.24
N GLY A 207 22.48 -1.34 7.56
CA GLY A 207 21.98 -0.67 8.76
C GLY A 207 20.46 -0.59 8.80
N LEU A 208 19.80 -0.26 7.68
CA LEU A 208 18.32 -0.28 7.59
C LEU A 208 17.73 -1.67 7.86
N MET A 209 18.40 -2.72 7.40
CA MET A 209 17.94 -4.09 7.58
C MET A 209 17.99 -4.59 9.03
N THR A 210 18.66 -3.88 9.93
CA THR A 210 18.56 -4.16 11.37
C THR A 210 17.17 -3.83 11.92
N TYR A 211 16.43 -2.92 11.27
CA TYR A 211 15.06 -2.54 11.61
C TYR A 211 14.03 -3.21 10.71
N LEU A 212 14.35 -3.38 9.42
CA LEU A 212 13.50 -3.99 8.40
C LEU A 212 14.24 -5.16 7.74
N PRO A 213 14.22 -6.35 8.35
CA PRO A 213 15.05 -7.47 7.89
C PRO A 213 14.56 -8.14 6.60
N GLY A 214 13.29 -7.94 6.22
CA GLY A 214 12.73 -8.50 4.99
C GLY A 214 11.22 -8.26 4.85
N PRO A 215 10.60 -8.75 3.75
CA PRO A 215 9.16 -8.66 3.53
C PRO A 215 8.32 -9.32 4.63
N ASP A 216 7.06 -8.91 4.77
CA ASP A 216 6.07 -9.52 5.66
C ASP A 216 4.73 -9.69 4.92
N PHE A 217 4.43 -10.92 4.53
CA PHE A 217 3.27 -11.25 3.72
C PHE A 217 1.99 -11.43 4.55
N PRO A 218 0.80 -11.06 4.01
CA PRO A 218 -0.47 -11.15 4.72
C PRO A 218 -0.80 -12.57 5.22
N GLY A 219 -0.52 -13.59 4.38
CA GLY A 219 -0.76 -15.00 4.68
C GLY A 219 0.40 -15.73 5.36
N GLY A 220 1.41 -14.99 5.85
CA GLY A 220 2.59 -15.55 6.48
C GLY A 220 3.51 -16.31 5.52
N GLY A 221 4.03 -17.43 5.98
CA GLY A 221 5.03 -18.25 5.33
C GLY A 221 6.43 -18.03 5.90
N ARG A 222 7.33 -18.96 5.58
CA ARG A 222 8.76 -18.88 5.93
C ARG A 222 9.56 -18.39 4.74
N ILE A 223 10.17 -17.22 4.88
CA ILE A 223 11.15 -16.71 3.92
C ILE A 223 12.48 -17.42 4.19
N ILE A 224 12.96 -18.17 3.20
CA ILE A 224 14.17 -19.01 3.31
C ILE A 224 15.39 -18.43 2.59
N THR A 225 15.22 -17.29 1.91
CA THR A 225 16.33 -16.57 1.27
C THR A 225 17.32 -16.05 2.31
N ALA A 226 18.62 -16.14 2.01
CA ALA A 226 19.67 -15.63 2.88
C ALA A 226 19.59 -14.10 3.00
N SER A 227 20.00 -13.56 4.16
CA SER A 227 19.93 -12.12 4.41
C SER A 227 20.75 -11.30 3.41
N ASP A 228 21.90 -11.81 2.96
CA ASP A 228 22.74 -11.15 1.95
C ASP A 228 22.04 -11.00 0.58
N ASP A 229 21.24 -11.98 0.18
CA ASP A 229 20.47 -11.93 -1.08
C ASP A 229 19.30 -10.95 -0.98
N ILE A 230 18.64 -10.90 0.19
CA ILE A 230 17.61 -9.89 0.48
C ILE A 230 18.23 -8.49 0.45
N ARG A 231 19.43 -8.32 1.03
CA ARG A 231 20.18 -7.06 0.97
C ARG A 231 20.48 -6.65 -0.47
N ALA A 232 21.00 -7.57 -1.31
CA ALA A 232 21.28 -7.27 -2.71
C ALA A 232 20.01 -6.86 -3.49
N ALA A 233 18.87 -7.47 -3.18
CA ALA A 233 17.58 -7.09 -3.74
C ALA A 233 17.14 -5.68 -3.28
N TYR A 234 17.36 -5.33 -2.02
CA TYR A 234 17.08 -4.00 -1.49
C TYR A 234 18.06 -2.93 -1.96
N GLU A 235 19.32 -3.26 -2.26
CA GLU A 235 20.29 -2.30 -2.80
C GLU A 235 20.00 -1.98 -4.27
N SER A 236 19.71 -3.01 -5.07
CA SER A 236 19.45 -2.84 -6.50
C SER A 236 17.99 -2.46 -6.81
N GLY A 237 17.05 -2.78 -5.92
CA GLY A 237 15.61 -2.71 -6.19
C GLY A 237 15.08 -3.87 -7.03
N ARG A 238 15.86 -4.93 -7.26
CA ARG A 238 15.45 -6.10 -8.04
C ARG A 238 16.03 -7.39 -7.48
N GLY A 239 15.21 -8.42 -7.39
CA GLY A 239 15.63 -9.73 -6.91
C GLY A 239 14.45 -10.67 -6.77
N SER A 240 14.56 -11.63 -5.88
CA SER A 240 13.46 -12.50 -5.51
C SER A 240 13.67 -13.05 -4.11
N VAL A 241 12.59 -13.30 -3.39
CA VAL A 241 12.61 -14.04 -2.14
C VAL A 241 11.91 -15.38 -2.32
N ARG A 242 12.45 -16.44 -1.74
CA ARG A 242 11.84 -17.76 -1.74
C ARG A 242 11.05 -17.91 -0.46
N VAL A 243 9.77 -18.19 -0.62
CA VAL A 243 8.82 -18.36 0.48
C VAL A 243 8.35 -19.81 0.49
N ARG A 244 8.39 -20.41 1.67
CA ARG A 244 7.99 -21.79 1.97
C ARG A 244 6.79 -21.78 2.90
N ALA A 245 5.94 -22.79 2.77
CA ALA A 245 4.84 -23.04 3.69
C ALA A 245 5.34 -23.23 5.13
N GLN A 246 4.48 -22.96 6.12
CA GLN A 246 4.72 -23.38 7.50
C GLN A 246 3.90 -24.62 7.80
N TRP A 247 4.51 -25.57 8.52
CA TRP A 247 3.88 -26.84 8.84
C TRP A 247 4.35 -27.39 10.18
N GLU A 248 3.55 -28.30 10.72
CA GLU A 248 3.89 -29.14 11.87
C GLU A 248 3.69 -30.62 11.54
N VAL A 249 4.45 -31.48 12.21
CA VAL A 249 4.29 -32.93 12.14
C VAL A 249 3.54 -33.38 13.38
N GLU A 250 2.28 -33.77 13.21
CA GLU A 250 1.44 -34.26 14.30
C GLU A 250 1.61 -35.78 14.44
N LYS A 251 1.95 -36.23 15.65
CA LYS A 251 2.04 -37.66 15.98
C LYS A 251 0.67 -38.19 16.39
N LEU A 252 0.27 -39.29 15.78
CA LEU A 252 -0.99 -39.99 16.02
C LEU A 252 -0.74 -41.31 16.78
N ALA A 253 -1.83 -41.97 17.17
CA ALA A 253 -1.76 -43.28 17.82
C ALA A 253 -1.03 -44.32 16.95
N ARG A 254 -0.44 -45.33 17.61
CA ARG A 254 0.26 -46.45 16.95
C ARG A 254 1.45 -46.01 16.07
N GLY A 255 2.07 -44.89 16.40
CA GLY A 255 3.25 -44.36 15.69
C GLY A 255 2.95 -43.79 14.31
N GLN A 256 1.67 -43.64 13.94
CA GLN A 256 1.26 -42.90 12.75
C GLN A 256 1.57 -41.41 12.94
N TRP A 257 1.72 -40.68 11.85
CA TRP A 257 1.91 -39.24 11.87
C TRP A 257 1.30 -38.61 10.62
N ARG A 258 1.00 -37.32 10.68
CA ARG A 258 0.53 -36.52 9.56
C ARG A 258 1.20 -35.15 9.57
N VAL A 259 1.27 -34.51 8.42
CA VAL A 259 1.69 -33.10 8.33
C VAL A 259 0.46 -32.22 8.27
N ILE A 260 0.47 -31.13 9.04
CA ILE A 260 -0.50 -30.05 8.94
C ILE A 260 0.24 -28.82 8.43
N VAL A 261 -0.18 -28.30 7.28
CA VAL A 261 0.30 -27.03 6.73
C VAL A 261 -0.69 -25.94 7.13
N SER A 262 -0.19 -24.92 7.81
CA SER A 262 -0.99 -23.82 8.39
C SER A 262 -0.82 -22.48 7.66
N GLU A 263 0.24 -22.34 6.86
CA GLU A 263 0.50 -21.13 6.10
C GLU A 263 1.10 -21.48 4.73
N LEU A 264 0.71 -20.72 3.70
CA LEU A 264 1.12 -20.96 2.32
C LEU A 264 1.80 -19.71 1.74
N PRO A 265 2.78 -19.86 0.83
CA PRO A 265 3.42 -18.75 0.16
C PRO A 265 2.45 -17.82 -0.61
N PRO A 266 2.79 -16.53 -0.81
CA PRO A 266 1.97 -15.58 -1.59
C PRO A 266 1.66 -16.09 -2.99
N GLY A 267 0.39 -16.03 -3.42
CA GLY A 267 -0.05 -16.54 -4.72
C GLY A 267 -0.20 -18.08 -4.81
N SER A 268 -0.07 -18.79 -3.67
CA SER A 268 -0.51 -20.18 -3.51
C SER A 268 -1.80 -20.24 -2.68
N SER A 269 -2.57 -21.31 -2.84
CA SER A 269 -3.84 -21.56 -2.16
C SER A 269 -4.02 -23.05 -1.88
N ALA A 270 -4.97 -23.40 -0.99
CA ALA A 270 -5.25 -24.78 -0.66
C ALA A 270 -5.72 -25.54 -1.90
N GLN A 271 -6.64 -24.93 -2.66
CA GLN A 271 -7.13 -25.48 -3.92
C GLN A 271 -6.02 -25.69 -4.95
N LYS A 272 -5.08 -24.75 -5.08
CA LYS A 272 -3.96 -24.87 -6.03
C LYS A 272 -3.02 -26.02 -5.67
N VAL A 273 -2.66 -26.14 -4.39
CA VAL A 273 -1.81 -27.25 -3.92
C VAL A 273 -2.49 -28.60 -4.13
N LEU A 274 -3.79 -28.70 -3.84
CA LEU A 274 -4.57 -29.91 -4.10
C LEU A 274 -4.61 -30.26 -5.58
N ALA A 275 -4.80 -29.28 -6.46
CA ALA A 275 -4.79 -29.48 -7.91
C ALA A 275 -3.42 -29.97 -8.41
N GLU A 276 -2.32 -29.41 -7.89
CA GLU A 276 -0.95 -29.85 -8.22
C GLU A 276 -0.70 -31.30 -7.79
N ILE A 277 -1.25 -31.72 -6.64
CA ILE A 277 -1.19 -33.11 -6.18
C ILE A 277 -2.05 -34.03 -7.05
N GLU A 278 -3.25 -33.59 -7.44
CA GLU A 278 -4.11 -34.34 -8.37
C GLU A 278 -3.42 -34.52 -9.72
N ASP A 279 -2.82 -33.46 -10.27
CA ASP A 279 -2.07 -33.52 -11.52
C ASP A 279 -0.85 -34.44 -11.42
N ALA A 280 -0.20 -34.52 -10.26
CA ALA A 280 0.94 -35.40 -10.02
C ALA A 280 0.54 -36.88 -9.81
N THR A 281 -0.59 -37.14 -9.13
CA THR A 281 -1.06 -38.50 -8.80
C THR A 281 -1.97 -39.11 -9.87
N ASN A 282 -2.66 -38.27 -10.64
CA ASN A 282 -3.55 -38.65 -11.74
C ASN A 282 -3.26 -37.81 -13.00
N PRO A 283 -2.02 -37.83 -13.53
CA PRO A 283 -1.66 -37.03 -14.69
C PRO A 283 -2.45 -37.42 -15.92
N LYS A 284 -2.80 -36.43 -16.75
CA LYS A 284 -3.39 -36.63 -18.07
C LYS A 284 -2.30 -36.63 -19.16
N PRO A 285 -2.45 -37.42 -20.24
CA PRO A 285 -1.56 -37.31 -21.40
C PRO A 285 -1.57 -35.88 -21.94
N LYS A 286 -0.38 -35.35 -22.28
CA LYS A 286 -0.25 -34.02 -22.87
C LYS A 286 -1.06 -33.94 -24.19
N ALA A 287 -1.57 -32.76 -24.52
CA ALA A 287 -2.34 -32.53 -25.75
C ALA A 287 -1.60 -33.09 -26.98
N GLY A 288 -2.26 -33.93 -27.76
CA GLY A 288 -1.69 -34.61 -28.92
C GLY A 288 -0.92 -35.92 -28.63
N LYS A 289 -0.79 -36.35 -27.36
CA LYS A 289 -0.18 -37.63 -27.00
C LYS A 289 -1.22 -38.60 -26.45
N LYS A 290 -1.11 -39.88 -26.84
CA LYS A 290 -1.99 -40.97 -26.37
C LYS A 290 -1.54 -41.61 -25.05
N ALA A 291 -0.32 -41.33 -24.60
CA ALA A 291 0.28 -41.94 -23.41
C ALA A 291 0.98 -40.88 -22.54
N LEU A 292 1.10 -41.19 -21.24
CA LEU A 292 1.87 -40.40 -20.29
C LEU A 292 3.35 -40.46 -20.62
N SER A 293 4.07 -39.33 -20.46
CA SER A 293 5.53 -39.36 -20.54
C SER A 293 6.11 -40.23 -19.43
N GLN A 294 7.33 -40.73 -19.64
CA GLN A 294 8.04 -41.49 -18.61
C GLN A 294 8.18 -40.68 -17.32
N GLU A 295 8.43 -39.38 -17.44
CA GLU A 295 8.49 -38.45 -16.31
C GLU A 295 7.17 -38.37 -15.53
N GLN A 296 6.03 -38.26 -16.24
CA GLN A 296 4.70 -38.28 -15.60
C GLN A 296 4.43 -39.60 -14.88
N GLN A 297 4.85 -40.73 -15.47
CA GLN A 297 4.71 -42.04 -14.84
C GLN A 297 5.60 -42.19 -13.59
N ASN A 298 6.85 -41.73 -13.67
CA ASN A 298 7.79 -41.76 -12.55
C ASN A 298 7.29 -40.89 -11.39
N LEU A 299 6.84 -39.66 -11.67
CA LEU A 299 6.30 -38.76 -10.66
C LEU A 299 5.02 -39.34 -10.03
N LYS A 300 4.11 -39.89 -10.85
CA LYS A 300 2.91 -40.57 -10.35
C LYS A 300 3.26 -41.68 -9.38
N ASN A 301 4.19 -42.56 -9.76
CA ASN A 301 4.60 -43.68 -8.92
C ASN A 301 5.26 -43.19 -7.62
N LEU A 302 6.12 -42.17 -7.71
CA LEU A 302 6.75 -41.55 -6.54
C LEU A 302 5.70 -40.97 -5.59
N MET A 303 4.79 -40.13 -6.08
CA MET A 303 3.74 -39.53 -5.25
C MET A 303 2.83 -40.58 -4.62
N LEU A 304 2.37 -41.58 -5.37
CA LEU A 304 1.48 -42.64 -4.84
C LEU A 304 2.18 -43.60 -3.86
N SER A 305 3.50 -43.73 -3.95
CA SER A 305 4.29 -44.52 -2.99
C SER A 305 4.55 -43.78 -1.68
N GLN A 306 4.52 -42.45 -1.69
CA GLN A 306 4.87 -41.61 -0.55
C GLN A 306 3.64 -41.02 0.17
N LEU A 307 2.60 -40.64 -0.57
CA LEU A 307 1.39 -39.98 -0.08
C LEU A 307 0.20 -40.96 -0.07
N ASP A 308 -0.47 -41.10 1.08
CA ASP A 308 -1.71 -41.87 1.18
C ASP A 308 -2.94 -41.00 0.91
N ARG A 309 -3.06 -39.88 1.64
CA ARG A 309 -4.21 -38.98 1.57
C ARG A 309 -3.79 -37.54 1.73
N VAL A 310 -4.57 -36.67 1.08
CA VAL A 310 -4.55 -35.22 1.30
C VAL A 310 -5.96 -34.74 1.58
N ARG A 311 -6.11 -33.82 2.54
CA ARG A 311 -7.39 -33.18 2.88
C ARG A 311 -7.19 -31.68 3.07
N ASP A 312 -8.20 -30.92 2.73
CA ASP A 312 -8.34 -29.54 3.15
C ASP A 312 -9.33 -29.49 4.33
N GLU A 313 -8.81 -29.14 5.49
CA GLU A 313 -9.56 -28.95 6.73
C GLU A 313 -9.65 -27.45 7.09
N SER A 314 -9.48 -26.55 6.11
CA SER A 314 -9.54 -25.10 6.32
C SER A 314 -10.97 -24.64 6.66
N ASP A 315 -11.08 -23.69 7.58
CA ASP A 315 -12.35 -23.09 8.01
C ASP A 315 -12.16 -21.62 8.42
N GLY A 316 -13.17 -21.02 9.06
CA GLY A 316 -13.12 -19.62 9.48
C GLY A 316 -12.13 -19.35 10.63
N GLU A 317 -11.80 -20.36 11.45
CA GLU A 317 -10.80 -20.23 12.53
C GLU A 317 -9.39 -20.56 12.04
N HIS A 318 -9.29 -21.46 11.07
CA HIS A 318 -8.06 -21.91 10.44
C HIS A 318 -8.09 -21.63 8.93
N PRO A 319 -7.71 -20.41 8.49
CA PRO A 319 -7.79 -20.02 7.08
C PRO A 319 -7.03 -20.92 6.11
N VAL A 320 -6.01 -21.63 6.60
CA VAL A 320 -5.30 -22.68 5.87
C VAL A 320 -5.04 -23.84 6.83
N ARG A 321 -5.52 -25.03 6.47
CA ARG A 321 -5.25 -26.28 7.18
C ARG A 321 -5.23 -27.46 6.20
N LEU A 322 -4.13 -27.61 5.47
CA LEU A 322 -3.94 -28.77 4.60
C LEU A 322 -3.32 -29.93 5.39
N VAL A 323 -3.92 -31.10 5.29
CA VAL A 323 -3.49 -32.30 6.01
C VAL A 323 -2.98 -33.36 5.05
N PHE A 324 -1.75 -33.80 5.27
CA PHE A 324 -1.07 -34.80 4.44
C PHE A 324 -0.72 -36.03 5.26
N GLU A 325 -1.17 -37.20 4.79
CA GLU A 325 -0.92 -38.49 5.43
C GLU A 325 0.10 -39.30 4.60
N PRO A 326 1.20 -39.76 5.21
CA PRO A 326 2.20 -40.60 4.55
C PRO A 326 1.66 -41.99 4.25
N LYS A 327 2.20 -42.65 3.22
CA LYS A 327 1.87 -44.04 2.88
C LYS A 327 2.27 -45.04 3.97
N SER A 328 3.31 -44.72 4.73
CA SER A 328 3.83 -45.55 5.81
C SER A 328 4.35 -44.67 6.95
N SER A 329 4.06 -45.06 8.18
CA SER A 329 4.57 -44.40 9.39
C SER A 329 6.09 -44.47 9.52
N ARG A 330 6.76 -45.35 8.78
CA ARG A 330 8.22 -45.48 8.76
C ARG A 330 8.92 -44.44 7.89
N GLN A 331 8.19 -43.68 7.08
CA GLN A 331 8.77 -42.63 6.23
C GLN A 331 9.34 -41.51 7.11
N ASN A 332 10.45 -40.93 6.67
CA ASN A 332 11.02 -39.75 7.30
C ASN A 332 10.13 -38.52 6.97
N PRO A 333 9.58 -37.80 7.98
CA PRO A 333 8.77 -36.61 7.75
C PRO A 333 9.48 -35.51 6.94
N ASP A 334 10.78 -35.34 7.11
CA ASP A 334 11.56 -34.30 6.42
C ASP A 334 11.73 -34.61 4.92
N GLU A 335 11.97 -35.88 4.57
CA GLU A 335 12.04 -36.34 3.19
C GLU A 335 10.68 -36.24 2.50
N PHE A 336 9.62 -36.64 3.21
CA PHE A 336 8.25 -36.51 2.74
C PHE A 336 7.88 -35.05 2.45
N MET A 337 8.23 -34.13 3.36
CA MET A 337 8.00 -32.71 3.12
C MET A 337 8.86 -32.15 2.01
N THR A 338 10.12 -32.58 1.89
CA THR A 338 10.99 -32.16 0.78
C THR A 338 10.39 -32.52 -0.57
N LEU A 339 9.79 -33.71 -0.70
CA LEU A 339 9.06 -34.12 -1.90
C LEU A 339 7.90 -33.17 -2.20
N LEU A 340 7.03 -32.92 -1.21
CA LEU A 340 5.86 -32.07 -1.40
C LEU A 340 6.25 -30.63 -1.75
N LEU A 341 7.24 -30.05 -1.07
CA LEU A 341 7.76 -28.72 -1.36
C LEU A 341 8.38 -28.61 -2.75
N ALA A 342 9.05 -29.66 -3.23
CA ALA A 342 9.67 -29.67 -4.56
C ALA A 342 8.66 -29.85 -5.70
N GLN A 343 7.47 -30.41 -5.43
CA GLN A 343 6.45 -30.75 -6.44
C GLN A 343 5.21 -29.85 -6.39
N THR A 344 5.10 -28.96 -5.42
CA THR A 344 3.92 -28.08 -5.25
C THR A 344 4.33 -26.62 -5.01
N SER A 345 3.35 -25.73 -5.08
CA SER A 345 3.46 -24.30 -4.78
C SER A 345 3.61 -23.98 -3.28
N MET A 346 3.77 -25.01 -2.43
CA MET A 346 4.14 -24.83 -1.02
C MET A 346 5.55 -24.28 -0.85
N GLU A 347 6.39 -24.26 -1.89
CA GLU A 347 7.61 -23.45 -1.93
C GLU A 347 7.77 -22.75 -3.28
N GLN A 348 7.84 -21.42 -3.29
CA GLN A 348 7.95 -20.65 -4.53
C GLN A 348 8.79 -19.38 -4.39
N ASN A 349 9.27 -18.90 -5.54
CA ASN A 349 9.90 -17.59 -5.63
C ASN A 349 8.83 -16.50 -5.76
N VAL A 350 8.96 -15.45 -4.96
CA VAL A 350 8.23 -14.20 -5.06
C VAL A 350 9.19 -13.17 -5.65
N SER A 351 8.82 -12.60 -6.80
CA SER A 351 9.63 -11.60 -7.49
C SER A 351 9.70 -10.30 -6.69
N MET A 352 10.85 -9.63 -6.74
CA MET A 352 11.02 -8.25 -6.27
C MET A 352 11.47 -7.40 -7.45
N ASN A 353 10.67 -6.40 -7.77
CA ASN A 353 10.95 -5.42 -8.81
C ASN A 353 10.37 -4.07 -8.39
N LEU A 354 11.19 -3.30 -7.67
CA LEU A 354 10.78 -2.11 -6.92
C LEU A 354 10.72 -0.87 -7.83
N VAL A 355 9.78 -0.89 -8.77
CA VAL A 355 9.56 0.21 -9.72
C VAL A 355 8.37 1.04 -9.28
N MET A 356 8.55 2.35 -9.18
CA MET A 356 7.51 3.31 -8.80
C MET A 356 7.74 4.66 -9.45
N VAL A 357 6.73 5.52 -9.41
CA VAL A 357 6.88 6.92 -9.81
C VAL A 357 7.50 7.69 -8.64
N GLY A 358 8.58 8.42 -8.93
CA GLY A 358 9.23 9.29 -7.97
C GLY A 358 8.54 10.63 -7.80
N MET A 359 9.00 11.40 -6.81
CA MET A 359 8.60 12.79 -6.57
C MET A 359 8.92 13.71 -7.76
N ASP A 360 9.91 13.34 -8.58
CA ASP A 360 10.23 13.99 -9.87
C ASP A 360 9.24 13.62 -11.00
N GLY A 361 8.28 12.76 -10.70
CA GLY A 361 7.30 12.24 -11.64
C GLY A 361 7.87 11.27 -12.66
N ARG A 362 9.04 10.66 -12.43
CA ARG A 362 9.62 9.67 -13.36
C ARG A 362 9.51 8.25 -12.81
N PRO A 363 9.17 7.26 -13.65
CA PRO A 363 9.20 5.85 -13.26
C PRO A 363 10.66 5.39 -13.12
N GLN A 364 11.01 4.81 -11.97
CA GLN A 364 12.38 4.33 -11.73
C GLN A 364 12.38 3.10 -10.82
N GLN A 365 13.35 2.21 -11.03
CA GLN A 365 13.68 1.15 -10.09
C GLN A 365 14.49 1.75 -8.92
N LYS A 366 14.07 1.50 -7.67
CA LYS A 366 14.66 2.11 -6.48
C LYS A 366 15.02 1.05 -5.45
N GLY A 367 16.17 1.22 -4.80
CA GLY A 367 16.53 0.44 -3.61
C GLY A 367 15.79 0.93 -2.35
N LEU A 368 15.81 0.14 -1.28
CA LEU A 368 15.11 0.42 -0.01
C LEU A 368 15.47 1.79 0.57
N LYS A 369 16.78 2.12 0.62
CA LYS A 369 17.25 3.41 1.12
C LYS A 369 16.65 4.57 0.32
N ALA A 370 16.67 4.49 -1.01
CA ALA A 370 16.14 5.53 -1.88
C ALA A 370 14.63 5.73 -1.69
N ILE A 371 13.87 4.64 -1.56
CA ILE A 371 12.42 4.67 -1.30
C ILE A 371 12.13 5.42 0.01
N LEU A 372 12.82 5.05 1.09
CA LEU A 372 12.61 5.67 2.41
C LEU A 372 13.07 7.13 2.43
N SER A 373 14.23 7.45 1.84
CA SER A 373 14.72 8.83 1.75
C SER A 373 13.73 9.74 1.04
N GLU A 374 13.24 9.32 -0.12
CA GLU A 374 12.32 10.13 -0.91
C GLU A 374 10.93 10.26 -0.27
N TRP A 375 10.47 9.21 0.43
CA TRP A 375 9.28 9.31 1.25
C TRP A 375 9.46 10.27 2.44
N LEU A 376 10.64 10.29 3.07
CA LEU A 376 10.96 11.24 4.14
C LEU A 376 10.98 12.69 3.61
N ASP A 377 11.54 12.94 2.43
CA ASP A 377 11.48 14.26 1.77
C ASP A 377 10.04 14.71 1.53
N PHE A 378 9.18 13.79 1.08
CA PHE A 378 7.74 14.02 0.96
C PHE A 378 7.09 14.31 2.33
N ARG A 379 7.44 13.55 3.37
CA ARG A 379 6.87 13.74 4.71
C ARG A 379 7.31 15.07 5.32
N GLU A 380 8.56 15.48 5.16
CA GLU A 380 9.04 16.79 5.59
C GLU A 380 8.30 17.93 4.88
N THR A 381 8.08 17.80 3.57
CA THR A 381 7.33 18.77 2.78
C THR A 381 5.88 18.88 3.25
N THR A 382 5.19 17.75 3.40
CA THR A 382 3.78 17.72 3.86
C THR A 382 3.62 18.28 5.27
N VAL A 383 4.52 17.94 6.21
CA VAL A 383 4.49 18.49 7.57
C VAL A 383 4.78 19.99 7.57
N THR A 384 5.74 20.46 6.78
CA THR A 384 6.02 21.90 6.65
C THR A 384 4.80 22.66 6.14
N ARG A 385 4.14 22.15 5.09
CA ARG A 385 2.91 22.74 4.55
C ARG A 385 1.77 22.74 5.57
N ARG A 386 1.58 21.65 6.31
CA ARG A 386 0.58 21.54 7.38
C ARG A 386 0.79 22.60 8.46
N LEU A 387 2.04 22.77 8.90
CA LEU A 387 2.40 23.75 9.92
C LEU A 387 2.19 25.18 9.43
N ALA A 388 2.61 25.48 8.19
CA ALA A 388 2.41 26.79 7.58
C ALA A 388 0.92 27.12 7.38
N HIS A 389 0.11 26.14 6.95
CA HIS A 389 -1.34 26.28 6.81
C HIS A 389 -2.01 26.60 8.15
N ARG A 390 -1.62 25.89 9.22
CA ARG A 390 -2.12 26.18 10.57
C ARG A 390 -1.66 27.54 11.06
N LEU A 391 -0.40 27.90 10.85
CA LEU A 391 0.15 29.20 11.26
C LEU A 391 -0.60 30.34 10.59
N ASN A 392 -0.83 30.28 9.27
CA ASN A 392 -1.58 31.30 8.54
C ASN A 392 -3.01 31.46 9.11
N LYS A 393 -3.72 30.36 9.38
CA LYS A 393 -5.06 30.43 10.02
C LYS A 393 -5.01 31.05 11.42
N VAL A 394 -3.98 30.74 12.20
CA VAL A 394 -3.77 31.31 13.53
C VAL A 394 -3.47 32.81 13.44
N GLU A 395 -2.58 33.23 12.55
CA GLU A 395 -2.21 34.63 12.32
C GLU A 395 -3.40 35.46 11.82
N GLN A 396 -4.20 34.93 10.88
CA GLN A 396 -5.44 35.57 10.45
C GLN A 396 -6.41 35.78 11.62
N ARG A 397 -6.54 34.79 12.51
CA ARG A 397 -7.40 34.90 13.70
C ARG A 397 -6.85 35.90 14.71
N ILE A 398 -5.55 35.90 14.97
CA ILE A 398 -4.86 36.87 15.83
C ILE A 398 -5.12 38.28 15.32
N HIS A 399 -4.94 38.52 14.02
CA HIS A 399 -5.17 39.81 13.37
C HIS A 399 -6.58 40.34 13.65
N ILE A 400 -7.61 39.50 13.51
CA ILE A 400 -8.99 39.88 13.81
C ILE A 400 -9.17 40.20 15.30
N LEU A 401 -8.64 39.37 16.19
CA LEU A 401 -8.78 39.56 17.64
C LEU A 401 -8.03 40.81 18.13
N GLU A 402 -6.90 41.18 17.52
CA GLU A 402 -6.18 42.42 17.84
C GLU A 402 -7.00 43.66 17.49
N GLY A 403 -7.69 43.66 16.34
CA GLY A 403 -8.64 44.72 15.99
C GLY A 403 -9.78 44.83 17.00
N ARG A 404 -10.36 43.69 17.40
CA ARG A 404 -11.39 43.66 18.45
C ARG A 404 -10.87 44.12 19.81
N GLN A 405 -9.66 43.74 20.20
CA GLN A 405 -9.03 44.19 21.45
C GLN A 405 -8.90 45.71 21.47
N LEU A 406 -8.45 46.30 20.36
CA LEU A 406 -8.32 47.73 20.21
C LEU A 406 -9.66 48.45 20.37
N VAL A 407 -10.73 47.92 19.77
CA VAL A 407 -12.10 48.43 19.95
C VAL A 407 -12.55 48.34 21.41
N PHE A 408 -12.28 47.23 22.09
CA PHE A 408 -12.64 47.05 23.50
C PHE A 408 -11.96 48.09 24.40
N LEU A 409 -10.72 48.49 24.09
CA LEU A 409 -9.99 49.50 24.84
C LEU A 409 -10.51 50.94 24.56
N SER A 410 -11.16 51.16 23.41
CA SER A 410 -11.58 52.49 22.94
C SER A 410 -13.06 52.53 22.51
N LEU A 411 -13.93 51.81 23.22
CA LEU A 411 -15.29 51.51 22.76
C LEU A 411 -16.14 52.75 22.46
N ASP A 412 -16.11 53.75 23.35
CA ASP A 412 -16.91 54.98 23.18
C ASP A 412 -16.49 55.76 21.93
N ALA A 413 -15.19 55.80 21.62
CA ALA A 413 -14.66 56.48 20.45
C ALA A 413 -15.06 55.74 19.16
N VAL A 414 -15.03 54.41 19.17
CA VAL A 414 -15.46 53.58 18.04
C VAL A 414 -16.96 53.75 17.78
N ILE A 415 -17.79 53.72 18.84
CA ILE A 415 -19.25 53.96 18.72
C ILE A 415 -19.52 55.35 18.15
N ARG A 416 -18.74 56.35 18.57
CA ARG A 416 -18.88 57.71 18.05
C ARG A 416 -18.61 57.78 16.56
N VAL A 417 -17.50 57.23 16.08
CA VAL A 417 -17.17 57.17 14.65
C VAL A 417 -18.29 56.48 13.87
N ILE A 418 -18.78 55.33 14.35
CA ILE A 418 -19.86 54.59 13.68
C ILE A 418 -21.17 55.39 13.64
N ARG A 419 -21.49 56.17 14.67
CA ARG A 419 -22.73 56.94 14.76
C ARG A 419 -22.70 58.28 14.00
N GLU A 420 -21.53 58.88 13.88
CA GLU A 420 -21.35 60.23 13.31
C GLU A 420 -20.88 60.20 11.84
N SER A 421 -20.38 59.06 11.35
CA SER A 421 -19.89 58.88 9.98
C SER A 421 -20.98 58.38 9.02
N ASP A 422 -21.01 58.94 7.81
CA ASP A 422 -21.79 58.41 6.68
C ASP A 422 -21.14 57.15 6.06
N GLU A 423 -19.81 57.01 6.19
CA GLU A 423 -19.02 55.87 5.72
C GLU A 423 -18.10 55.33 6.83
N PRO A 424 -18.64 54.54 7.77
CA PRO A 424 -17.91 54.20 9.00
C PRO A 424 -16.70 53.28 8.77
N LYS A 425 -16.67 52.48 7.71
CA LYS A 425 -15.53 51.57 7.41
C LYS A 425 -14.22 52.34 7.16
N PRO A 426 -14.13 53.27 6.18
CA PRO A 426 -12.89 54.03 5.93
C PRO A 426 -12.50 54.93 7.11
N GLU A 427 -13.47 55.52 7.82
CA GLU A 427 -13.17 56.35 8.99
C GLU A 427 -12.62 55.54 10.17
N LEU A 428 -13.14 54.34 10.44
CA LEU A 428 -12.59 53.44 11.46
C LEU A 428 -11.16 53.01 11.11
N MET A 429 -10.90 52.69 9.84
CA MET A 429 -9.55 52.35 9.38
C MET A 429 -8.58 53.51 9.61
N ALA A 430 -8.97 54.73 9.23
CA ALA A 430 -8.13 55.92 9.40
C ALA A 430 -7.90 56.29 10.87
N ALA A 431 -8.94 56.23 11.70
CA ALA A 431 -8.88 56.66 13.10
C ALA A 431 -8.11 55.68 14.00
N PHE A 432 -8.20 54.38 13.73
CA PHE A 432 -7.68 53.33 14.60
C PHE A 432 -6.57 52.47 13.97
N GLY A 433 -6.16 52.79 12.73
CA GLY A 433 -5.13 52.03 12.01
C GLY A 433 -5.54 50.60 11.68
N LEU A 434 -6.84 50.35 11.54
CA LEU A 434 -7.39 49.02 11.28
C LEU A 434 -7.22 48.63 9.81
N SER A 435 -6.96 47.34 9.57
CA SER A 435 -7.05 46.80 8.21
C SER A 435 -8.51 46.77 7.75
N GLU A 436 -8.70 46.60 6.44
CA GLU A 436 -10.05 46.47 5.87
C GLU A 436 -10.86 45.33 6.52
N ILE A 437 -10.25 44.14 6.66
CA ILE A 437 -10.90 42.96 7.26
C ILE A 437 -11.23 43.18 8.74
N GLN A 438 -10.36 43.84 9.52
CA GLN A 438 -10.65 44.18 10.91
C GLN A 438 -11.81 45.16 11.02
N ALA A 439 -11.82 46.22 10.21
CA ALA A 439 -12.91 47.21 10.22
C ALA A 439 -14.25 46.57 9.86
N GLU A 440 -14.27 45.66 8.88
CA GLU A 440 -15.46 44.90 8.50
C GLU A 440 -15.95 43.99 9.64
N ASP A 441 -15.05 43.19 10.24
CA ASP A 441 -15.37 42.34 11.39
C ASP A 441 -15.90 43.16 12.58
N ILE A 442 -15.36 44.37 12.82
CA ILE A 442 -15.79 45.29 13.87
C ILE A 442 -17.22 45.79 13.64
N LEU A 443 -17.55 46.16 12.41
CA LEU A 443 -18.89 46.62 12.05
C LEU A 443 -19.94 45.49 12.19
N GLU A 444 -19.50 44.23 12.09
CA GLU A 444 -20.36 43.05 12.29
C GLU A 444 -20.49 42.62 13.76
N ILE A 445 -19.77 43.26 14.70
CA ILE A 445 -19.86 42.92 16.13
C ILE A 445 -21.27 43.16 16.65
N ARG A 446 -21.85 42.14 17.30
CA ARG A 446 -23.14 42.27 17.98
C ARG A 446 -22.96 42.96 19.32
N LEU A 447 -23.88 43.84 19.71
CA LEU A 447 -23.81 44.58 20.99
C LEU A 447 -23.56 43.71 22.23
N ARG A 448 -24.10 42.47 22.26
CA ARG A 448 -23.86 41.52 23.36
C ARG A 448 -22.38 41.13 23.52
N GLN A 449 -21.62 41.18 22.43
CA GLN A 449 -20.20 40.85 22.39
C GLN A 449 -19.32 41.98 22.92
N LEU A 450 -19.89 43.12 23.31
CA LEU A 450 -19.16 44.25 23.94
C LEU A 450 -19.16 44.16 25.48
N ALA A 451 -19.77 43.12 26.06
CA ALA A 451 -19.79 42.93 27.50
C ALA A 451 -18.38 42.65 28.05
N ARG A 452 -18.09 43.14 29.26
CA ARG A 452 -16.76 43.00 29.91
C ARG A 452 -16.25 41.55 29.98
N LEU A 453 -17.15 40.58 30.16
CA LEU A 453 -16.81 39.15 30.19
C LEU A 453 -16.23 38.66 28.84
N GLU A 454 -16.70 39.22 27.73
CA GLU A 454 -16.22 38.88 26.39
C GLU A 454 -14.81 39.44 26.15
N GLY A 455 -14.48 40.59 26.75
CA GLY A 455 -13.12 41.13 26.75
C GLY A 455 -12.09 40.18 27.37
N PHE A 456 -12.40 39.60 28.54
CA PHE A 456 -11.51 38.60 29.16
C PHE A 456 -11.36 37.32 28.33
N ARG A 457 -12.45 36.86 27.67
CA ARG A 457 -12.37 35.70 26.78
C ARG A 457 -11.51 35.99 25.55
N LEU A 458 -11.63 37.19 25.00
CA LEU A 458 -10.82 37.66 23.88
C LEU A 458 -9.33 37.68 24.25
N GLU A 459 -8.98 38.30 25.38
CA GLU A 459 -7.57 38.35 25.85
C GLU A 459 -6.99 36.94 26.03
N LYS A 460 -7.78 36.02 26.60
CA LYS A 460 -7.40 34.63 26.77
C LYS A 460 -7.18 33.93 25.42
N GLU A 461 -8.15 34.02 24.49
CA GLU A 461 -8.05 33.43 23.16
C GLU A 461 -6.82 33.98 22.40
N LEU A 462 -6.60 35.29 22.46
CA LEU A 462 -5.45 35.94 21.83
C LEU A 462 -4.12 35.46 22.41
N GLY A 463 -4.03 35.31 23.74
CA GLY A 463 -2.85 34.75 24.41
C GLY A 463 -2.55 33.31 23.97
N GLU A 464 -3.56 32.45 23.97
CA GLU A 464 -3.42 31.04 23.54
C GLU A 464 -2.99 30.93 22.08
N LEU A 465 -3.53 31.77 21.19
CA LEU A 465 -3.17 31.78 19.78
C LEU A 465 -1.76 32.34 19.55
N ARG A 466 -1.32 33.36 20.30
CA ARG A 466 0.06 33.87 20.22
C ARG A 466 1.07 32.81 20.65
N ASP A 467 0.77 32.07 21.71
CA ASP A 467 1.58 30.93 22.14
C ASP A 467 1.63 29.83 21.06
N GLU A 468 0.49 29.55 20.42
CA GLU A 468 0.42 28.60 19.32
C GLU A 468 1.24 29.06 18.10
N ALA A 469 1.10 30.32 17.68
CA ALA A 469 1.86 30.91 16.59
C ALA A 469 3.37 30.84 16.87
N GLY A 470 3.80 31.16 18.09
CA GLY A 470 5.20 31.03 18.50
C GLY A 470 5.72 29.60 18.41
N ARG A 471 4.94 28.60 18.84
CA ARG A 471 5.30 27.18 18.70
C ARG A 471 5.38 26.74 17.23
N LEU A 472 4.41 27.12 16.41
CA LEU A 472 4.38 26.79 14.98
C LEU A 472 5.55 27.45 14.22
N GLY A 473 5.83 28.73 14.50
CA GLY A 473 6.97 29.45 13.96
C GLY A 473 8.30 28.80 14.34
N HIS A 474 8.46 28.36 15.60
CA HIS A 474 9.65 27.60 16.01
C HIS A 474 9.82 26.28 15.26
N LEU A 475 8.73 25.52 15.07
CA LEU A 475 8.75 24.26 14.33
C LEU A 475 9.11 24.46 12.85
N LEU A 476 8.65 25.56 12.23
CA LEU A 476 8.98 25.91 10.85
C LEU A 476 10.42 26.40 10.70
N ALA A 477 10.95 27.15 11.68
CA ALA A 477 12.29 27.73 11.62
C ALA A 477 13.42 26.75 11.96
N SER A 478 13.13 25.62 12.62
CA SER A 478 14.15 24.68 13.12
C SER A 478 13.95 23.27 12.56
N ASP A 479 14.84 22.87 11.64
CA ASP A 479 14.84 21.53 11.06
C ASP A 479 14.87 20.43 12.13
N ARG A 480 15.69 20.60 13.17
CA ARG A 480 15.76 19.65 14.28
C ARG A 480 14.44 19.53 15.06
N ALA A 481 13.67 20.62 15.15
CA ALA A 481 12.39 20.62 15.86
C ALA A 481 11.32 19.92 15.00
N ARG A 482 11.31 20.21 13.69
CA ARG A 482 10.46 19.53 12.71
C ARG A 482 10.77 18.03 12.63
N GLN A 483 12.04 17.65 12.58
CA GLN A 483 12.49 16.26 12.60
C GLN A 483 11.98 15.52 13.84
N LYS A 484 12.09 16.12 15.04
CA LYS A 484 11.56 15.54 16.28
C LYS A 484 10.04 15.35 16.23
N LEU A 485 9.31 16.31 15.64
CA LEU A 485 7.86 16.19 15.46
C LEU A 485 7.53 15.03 14.53
N ILE A 486 8.21 14.91 13.38
CA ILE A 486 7.99 13.82 12.42
C ILE A 486 8.27 12.47 13.06
N ILE A 487 9.38 12.32 13.79
CA ILE A 487 9.71 11.08 14.53
C ILE A 487 8.59 10.73 15.51
N LYS A 488 8.13 11.71 16.31
CA LYS A 488 7.06 11.50 17.28
C LYS A 488 5.75 11.05 16.61
N GLU A 489 5.42 11.61 15.44
CA GLU A 489 4.23 11.23 14.69
C GLU A 489 4.34 9.82 14.12
N ILE A 490 5.48 9.46 13.52
CA ILE A 490 5.74 8.11 12.99
C ILE A 490 5.67 7.08 14.12
N GLU A 491 6.29 7.35 15.27
CA GLU A 491 6.26 6.46 16.44
C GLU A 491 4.83 6.31 17.00
N ALA A 492 4.04 7.40 17.05
CA ALA A 492 2.65 7.36 17.48
C ALA A 492 1.75 6.55 16.52
N ASP A 493 1.95 6.72 15.22
CA ASP A 493 1.22 5.98 14.19
C ASP A 493 1.61 4.49 14.24
N ALA A 494 2.89 4.17 14.44
CA ALA A 494 3.36 2.81 14.66
C ALA A 494 2.78 2.16 15.92
N ALA A 495 2.66 2.91 17.02
CA ALA A 495 2.03 2.41 18.24
C ALA A 495 0.53 2.18 18.08
N LYS A 496 -0.16 3.01 17.28
CA LYS A 496 -1.61 2.92 17.06
C LYS A 496 -2.00 1.79 16.10
N TYR A 497 -1.23 1.60 15.04
CA TYR A 497 -1.60 0.71 13.92
C TYR A 497 -0.67 -0.49 13.75
N GLY A 498 0.41 -0.57 14.52
CA GLY A 498 1.40 -1.64 14.42
C GLY A 498 0.87 -3.00 14.86
N ASP A 499 1.42 -4.04 14.25
CA ASP A 499 1.14 -5.43 14.59
C ASP A 499 2.41 -6.29 14.52
N ARG A 500 2.31 -7.53 15.00
CA ARG A 500 3.43 -8.48 14.93
C ARG A 500 3.64 -8.94 13.49
N ARG A 501 4.91 -9.20 13.15
CA ARG A 501 5.32 -9.87 11.92
C ARG A 501 4.60 -11.23 11.79
N ARG A 502 4.12 -11.53 10.58
CA ARG A 502 3.44 -12.79 10.25
C ARG A 502 4.40 -13.79 9.60
N SER A 503 5.28 -13.32 8.72
CA SER A 503 6.23 -14.17 7.99
C SER A 503 7.50 -14.43 8.80
N GLU A 504 7.92 -15.70 8.89
CA GLU A 504 9.16 -16.10 9.57
C GLU A 504 10.37 -15.93 8.62
N LEU A 505 11.44 -15.27 9.09
CA LEU A 505 12.71 -15.21 8.36
C LEU A 505 13.64 -16.30 8.88
N LYS A 506 13.83 -17.36 8.10
CA LYS A 506 14.66 -18.50 8.49
C LYS A 506 15.37 -19.07 7.26
N PRO A 507 16.62 -18.65 6.98
CA PRO A 507 17.38 -19.12 5.84
C PRO A 507 17.44 -20.64 5.77
N ALA A 508 17.19 -21.19 4.59
CA ALA A 508 17.27 -22.62 4.33
C ALA A 508 17.52 -22.89 2.84
N GLU A 509 18.07 -24.06 2.52
CA GLU A 509 18.24 -24.48 1.14
C GLU A 509 16.90 -24.79 0.49
N LYS A 510 16.80 -24.53 -0.83
CA LYS A 510 15.65 -24.87 -1.66
C LYS A 510 15.35 -26.37 -1.58
N ALA A 511 14.06 -26.74 -1.52
CA ALA A 511 13.67 -28.14 -1.66
C ALA A 511 14.02 -28.64 -3.08
N THR A 512 14.83 -29.70 -3.15
CA THR A 512 15.21 -30.35 -4.40
C THR A 512 14.97 -31.86 -4.29
N LEU A 513 14.44 -32.45 -5.35
CA LEU A 513 14.39 -33.91 -5.44
C LEU A 513 15.79 -34.42 -5.73
N THR A 514 16.42 -35.05 -4.74
CA THR A 514 17.71 -35.73 -4.89
C THR A 514 17.58 -37.08 -5.60
N GLN A 515 16.38 -37.68 -5.64
CA GLN A 515 16.12 -38.91 -6.38
C GLN A 515 15.61 -38.63 -7.80
N THR A 516 16.53 -38.48 -8.74
CA THR A 516 16.27 -38.80 -10.15
C THR A 516 16.87 -40.16 -10.46
N VAL A 517 15.99 -41.16 -10.51
CA VAL A 517 16.27 -42.57 -10.85
C VAL A 517 17.04 -43.31 -9.74
N ALA A 518 16.51 -44.45 -9.30
CA ALA A 518 17.30 -45.37 -8.50
C ALA A 518 18.53 -45.78 -9.32
N ASP A 519 19.73 -45.62 -8.80
CA ASP A 519 20.96 -46.16 -9.37
C ASP A 519 20.94 -47.69 -9.17
N GLU A 520 20.01 -48.34 -9.86
CA GLU A 520 19.93 -49.78 -9.94
C GLU A 520 20.91 -50.24 -11.01
N PRO A 521 21.87 -51.13 -10.70
CA PRO A 521 22.79 -51.65 -11.70
C PRO A 521 21.99 -52.37 -12.80
N VAL A 522 21.85 -51.73 -13.96
CA VAL A 522 21.19 -52.31 -15.12
C VAL A 522 22.17 -53.23 -15.85
N THR A 523 21.77 -54.49 -16.05
CA THR A 523 22.53 -55.41 -16.89
C THR A 523 22.03 -55.33 -18.32
N LEU A 524 22.88 -54.84 -19.23
CA LEU A 524 22.62 -54.86 -20.67
C LEU A 524 23.14 -56.16 -21.29
N ILE A 525 22.24 -56.97 -21.83
CA ILE A 525 22.58 -58.20 -22.54
C ILE A 525 22.45 -57.95 -24.04
N LEU A 526 23.58 -57.99 -24.75
CA LEU A 526 23.65 -57.91 -26.21
C LEU A 526 23.95 -59.30 -26.79
N SER A 527 23.03 -59.84 -27.60
CA SER A 527 23.27 -61.12 -28.28
C SER A 527 24.21 -60.96 -29.48
N LYS A 528 24.90 -62.03 -29.87
CA LYS A 528 25.72 -62.08 -31.11
C LYS A 528 24.92 -61.77 -32.39
N LYS A 529 23.59 -61.83 -32.34
CA LYS A 529 22.68 -61.49 -33.45
C LYS A 529 22.10 -60.07 -33.33
N GLY A 530 22.62 -59.23 -32.43
CA GLY A 530 22.22 -57.82 -32.28
C GLY A 530 20.96 -57.58 -31.44
N TRP A 531 20.52 -58.54 -30.63
CA TRP A 531 19.34 -58.37 -29.77
C TRP A 531 19.75 -57.73 -28.45
N LEU A 532 19.10 -56.62 -28.08
CA LEU A 532 19.36 -55.89 -26.85
C LEU A 532 18.26 -56.17 -25.82
N ARG A 533 18.63 -56.49 -24.57
CA ARG A 533 17.71 -56.62 -23.43
C ARG A 533 18.32 -55.96 -22.20
N ALA A 534 17.53 -55.16 -21.48
CA ALA A 534 17.88 -54.61 -20.17
C ALA A 534 17.23 -55.45 -19.06
N ARG A 535 17.95 -55.68 -17.96
CA ARG A 535 17.46 -56.27 -16.72
C ARG A 535 17.87 -55.45 -15.52
#